data_AF-A0A6G2QJI7-F1
#
_entry.id   AF-A0A6G2QJI7-F1
#
_cell.length_a   1.000
_cell.length_b   1.000
_cell.length_c   1.000
_cell.angle_alpha   90.00
_cell.angle_beta   90.00
_cell.angle_gamma   90.00
#
_symmetry.space_group_name_H-M   'P 1'
#
loop_
_entity.id
_entity.type
_entity.pdbx_description
1 polymer ?
#
loop_
_entity_poly.entity_id
_entity_poly.type
_entity_poly.pdbx_seq_one_letter_code
_entity_poly.pdbx_strand_id
1 'polypeptide(L)'
;MGEQRSSIDALAVRSGPWLARTATAAERNTTAVVAGPFDRVVWREVYEQSAGLRELAAELGSRHAHTDDLLTDVFLAAYQAAPRLREATAMAPSRLVNHQVVTSLVRSPDFAGLHRETAGDAYAAALAVLAQSSVLRGLLERSRDARDRAGQAEAARQNAVAAATAVSEAVR
;
A
#
# COMPACT_ATOMS: atom_id res chain seq x y z
N MET A 1 32.81 -33.28 -17.91
CA MET A 1 32.37 -31.97 -17.38
C MET A 1 31.57 -31.11 -18.38
N GLY A 2 31.29 -31.56 -19.61
CA GLY A 2 30.53 -30.77 -20.60
C GLY A 2 29.00 -30.90 -20.50
N GLU A 3 28.48 -32.09 -20.20
CA GLU A 3 27.03 -32.36 -20.21
C GLU A 3 26.25 -31.68 -19.07
N GLN A 4 26.86 -31.53 -17.88
CA GLN A 4 26.22 -30.82 -16.76
C GLN A 4 25.95 -29.34 -17.07
N ARG A 5 26.84 -28.68 -17.84
CA ARG A 5 26.66 -27.28 -18.24
C ARG A 5 25.50 -27.14 -19.22
N SER A 6 25.42 -28.04 -20.21
CA SER A 6 24.31 -28.07 -21.17
C SER A 6 22.94 -28.32 -20.52
N SER A 7 22.90 -29.10 -19.43
CA SER A 7 21.67 -29.33 -18.66
C SER A 7 21.19 -28.09 -17.91
N ILE A 8 22.10 -27.32 -17.30
CA ILE A 8 21.74 -26.09 -16.57
C ILE A 8 21.29 -24.99 -17.56
N ASP A 9 21.96 -24.86 -18.71
CA ASP A 9 21.59 -23.88 -19.73
C ASP A 9 20.20 -24.19 -20.32
N ALA A 10 19.87 -25.46 -20.55
CA ALA A 10 18.55 -25.88 -21.01
C ALA A 10 17.45 -25.58 -19.98
N LEU A 11 17.75 -25.72 -18.68
CA LEU A 11 16.84 -25.36 -17.59
C LEU A 11 16.66 -23.84 -17.51
N ALA A 12 17.73 -23.05 -17.64
CA ALA A 12 17.68 -21.59 -17.67
C ALA A 12 16.81 -21.07 -18.83
N VAL A 13 16.93 -21.67 -20.01
CA VAL A 13 16.10 -21.32 -21.19
C VAL A 13 14.63 -21.67 -20.97
N ARG A 14 14.31 -22.86 -20.41
CA ARG A 14 12.90 -23.25 -20.12
C ARG A 14 12.27 -22.45 -18.99
N SER A 15 13.06 -22.02 -18.02
CA SER A 15 12.58 -21.22 -16.88
C SER A 15 12.59 -19.72 -17.15
N GLY A 16 13.33 -19.24 -18.15
CA GLY A 16 13.39 -17.84 -18.56
C GLY A 16 12.03 -17.17 -18.73
N PRO A 17 11.05 -17.77 -19.43
CA PRO A 17 9.70 -17.19 -19.56
C PRO A 17 8.93 -17.11 -18.23
N TRP A 18 9.16 -18.05 -17.30
CA TRP A 18 8.54 -18.05 -15.97
C TRP A 18 9.18 -17.01 -15.04
N LEU A 19 10.50 -16.84 -15.14
CA LEU A 19 11.28 -15.82 -14.42
C LEU A 19 10.97 -14.41 -14.95
N ALA A 20 10.86 -14.25 -16.27
CA ALA A 20 10.45 -12.99 -16.88
C ALA A 20 9.02 -12.61 -16.50
N ARG A 21 8.11 -13.59 -16.40
CA ARG A 21 6.71 -13.38 -15.96
C ARG A 21 6.58 -13.03 -14.48
N THR A 22 7.48 -13.52 -13.63
CA THR A 22 7.55 -13.11 -12.22
C THR A 22 8.22 -11.74 -12.06
N ALA A 23 9.20 -11.43 -12.91
CA ALA A 23 9.82 -10.11 -12.96
C ALA A 23 8.87 -9.02 -13.48
N THR A 24 8.03 -9.31 -14.48
CA THR A 24 6.97 -8.37 -14.93
C THR A 24 5.78 -8.33 -13.98
N ALA A 25 5.49 -9.38 -13.21
CA ALA A 25 4.51 -9.30 -12.10
C ALA A 25 4.97 -8.38 -10.95
N ALA A 26 6.26 -8.05 -10.89
CA ALA A 26 6.76 -6.96 -10.03
C ALA A 26 6.31 -5.57 -10.52
N GLU A 27 5.67 -5.47 -11.69
CA GLU A 27 4.91 -4.30 -12.10
C GLU A 27 3.65 -4.16 -11.22
N ARG A 28 3.90 -3.65 -10.02
CA ARG A 28 3.01 -2.76 -9.24
C ARG A 28 1.94 -3.45 -8.42
N ASN A 29 2.38 -4.15 -7.36
CA ASN A 29 1.51 -4.69 -6.31
C ASN A 29 0.57 -3.62 -5.76
N THR A 30 -0.69 -3.99 -5.52
CA THR A 30 -1.70 -3.06 -4.97
C THR A 30 -1.86 -3.12 -3.46
N THR A 31 -1.41 -4.23 -2.85
CA THR A 31 -1.49 -4.47 -1.40
C THR A 31 -0.10 -4.37 -0.76
N ALA A 32 0.00 -3.63 0.34
CA ALA A 32 1.23 -3.41 1.09
C ALA A 32 1.60 -4.64 1.94
N VAL A 33 0.63 -5.38 2.47
CA VAL A 33 0.88 -6.56 3.30
C VAL A 33 0.94 -7.83 2.44
N VAL A 34 2.00 -8.62 2.62
CA VAL A 34 2.13 -9.92 1.93
C VAL A 34 1.17 -10.90 2.55
N ALA A 35 0.16 -11.34 1.79
CA ALA A 35 -0.87 -12.25 2.25
C ALA A 35 -1.10 -13.41 1.30
N GLY A 36 -1.32 -14.58 1.88
CA GLY A 36 -1.70 -15.78 1.16
C GLY A 36 -3.18 -15.77 0.74
N PRO A 37 -3.62 -16.74 -0.08
CA PRO A 37 -5.02 -16.84 -0.50
C PRO A 37 -5.98 -17.01 0.68
N PHE A 38 -5.62 -17.80 1.70
CA PHE A 38 -6.49 -18.06 2.86
C PHE A 38 -6.70 -16.81 3.72
N ASP A 39 -5.65 -16.02 3.96
CA ASP A 39 -5.78 -14.74 4.69
C ASP A 39 -6.80 -13.81 4.00
N ARG A 40 -6.83 -13.83 2.66
CA ARG A 40 -7.79 -13.04 1.87
C ARG A 40 -9.21 -13.59 1.91
N VAL A 41 -9.37 -14.90 2.05
CA VAL A 41 -10.69 -15.52 2.29
C VAL A 41 -11.23 -15.06 3.65
N VAL A 42 -10.41 -15.16 4.70
CA VAL A 42 -10.77 -14.73 6.06
C VAL A 42 -11.17 -13.26 6.07
N TRP A 43 -10.38 -12.39 5.44
CA TRP A 43 -10.74 -10.98 5.32
C TRP A 43 -12.10 -10.78 4.66
N ARG A 44 -12.34 -11.43 3.51
CA ARG A 44 -13.60 -11.27 2.78
C ARG A 44 -14.80 -11.70 3.62
N GLU A 45 -14.69 -12.85 4.30
CA GLU A 45 -15.76 -13.36 5.16
C GLU A 45 -16.08 -12.39 6.31
N VAL A 46 -15.05 -11.89 7.01
CA VAL A 46 -15.23 -10.94 8.11
C VAL A 46 -15.77 -9.59 7.62
N TYR A 47 -15.28 -9.10 6.48
CA TYR A 47 -15.76 -7.87 5.86
C TYR A 47 -17.24 -7.96 5.46
N GLU A 48 -17.67 -9.09 4.90
CA GLU A 48 -19.06 -9.33 4.53
C GLU A 48 -19.99 -9.37 5.74
N GLN A 49 -19.51 -9.85 6.89
CA GLN A 49 -20.29 -9.97 8.12
C GLN A 49 -20.31 -8.70 8.96
N SER A 50 -19.33 -7.80 8.79
CA SER A 50 -19.19 -6.60 9.61
C SER A 50 -19.78 -5.35 8.95
N ALA A 51 -20.92 -4.89 9.45
CA ALA A 51 -21.49 -3.60 9.04
C ALA A 51 -20.54 -2.42 9.32
N GLY A 52 -19.87 -2.42 10.49
CA GLY A 52 -18.96 -1.35 10.87
C GLY A 52 -17.75 -1.21 9.92
N LEU A 53 -17.21 -2.33 9.41
CA LEU A 53 -16.13 -2.28 8.42
C LEU A 53 -16.61 -1.69 7.09
N ARG A 54 -17.82 -2.04 6.64
CA ARG A 54 -18.41 -1.50 5.41
C ARG A 54 -18.75 -0.02 5.54
N GLU A 55 -19.24 0.41 6.69
CA GLU A 55 -19.48 1.84 6.99
C GLU A 55 -18.16 2.62 6.98
N LEU A 56 -17.12 2.10 7.62
CA LEU A 56 -15.78 2.70 7.58
C LEU A 56 -15.23 2.76 6.16
N ALA A 57 -15.41 1.69 5.37
CA ALA A 57 -14.98 1.65 3.97
C ALA A 57 -15.70 2.70 3.12
N ALA A 58 -17.02 2.85 3.28
CA ALA A 58 -17.80 3.86 2.58
C ALA A 58 -17.37 5.28 2.97
N GLU A 59 -17.18 5.52 4.28
CA GLU A 59 -16.72 6.81 4.80
C GLU A 59 -15.37 7.20 4.19
N LEU A 60 -14.35 6.34 4.35
CA LEU A 60 -13.00 6.62 3.86
C LEU A 60 -12.94 6.62 2.32
N GLY A 61 -13.68 5.74 1.66
CA GLY A 61 -13.78 5.63 0.21
C GLY A 61 -14.34 6.88 -0.47
N SER A 62 -15.18 7.65 0.21
CA SER A 62 -15.70 8.93 -0.32
C SER A 62 -14.61 10.00 -0.49
N ARG A 63 -13.48 9.88 0.22
CA ARG A 63 -12.40 10.88 0.24
C ARG A 63 -11.07 10.34 -0.27
N HIS A 64 -10.88 9.02 -0.22
CA HIS A 64 -9.63 8.36 -0.55
C HIS A 64 -9.86 7.21 -1.52
N ALA A 65 -9.21 7.30 -2.68
CA ALA A 65 -9.21 6.20 -3.63
C ALA A 65 -8.52 4.97 -3.00
N HIS A 66 -9.00 3.78 -3.37
CA HIS A 66 -8.38 2.50 -3.00
C HIS A 66 -8.43 2.20 -1.50
N THR A 67 -9.46 2.67 -0.82
CA THR A 67 -9.74 2.36 0.59
C THR A 67 -9.88 0.86 0.85
N ASP A 68 -10.48 0.11 -0.08
CA ASP A 68 -10.63 -1.35 0.07
C ASP A 68 -9.27 -2.05 0.23
N ASP A 69 -8.28 -1.65 -0.58
CA ASP A 69 -6.92 -2.16 -0.49
C ASP A 69 -6.28 -1.77 0.86
N LEU A 70 -6.51 -0.53 1.31
CA LEU A 70 -6.01 -0.05 2.61
C LEU A 70 -6.59 -0.86 3.78
N LEU A 71 -7.91 -1.04 3.83
CA LEU A 71 -8.56 -1.78 4.92
C LEU A 71 -8.17 -3.26 4.90
N THR A 72 -8.01 -3.83 3.71
CA THR A 72 -7.44 -5.18 3.54
C THR A 72 -6.05 -5.25 4.18
N ASP A 73 -5.16 -4.31 3.87
CA ASP A 73 -3.80 -4.29 4.42
C ASP A 73 -3.78 -4.10 5.94
N VAL A 74 -4.60 -3.19 6.48
CA VAL A 74 -4.66 -2.95 7.93
C VAL A 74 -5.17 -4.20 8.67
N PHE A 75 -6.20 -4.85 8.13
CA PHE A 75 -6.70 -6.10 8.68
C PHE A 75 -5.63 -7.18 8.66
N LEU A 76 -4.97 -7.40 7.52
CA LEU A 76 -3.92 -8.41 7.39
C LEU A 76 -2.74 -8.13 8.32
N ALA A 77 -2.38 -6.85 8.51
CA ALA A 77 -1.35 -6.46 9.46
C ALA A 77 -1.73 -6.77 10.91
N ALA A 78 -3.02 -6.69 11.28
CA ALA A 78 -3.51 -7.05 12.60
C ALA A 78 -3.67 -8.57 12.77
N TYR A 79 -4.10 -9.26 11.72
CA TYR A 79 -4.44 -10.69 11.74
C TYR A 79 -3.22 -11.62 11.64
N GLN A 80 -2.24 -11.31 10.80
CA GLN A 80 -1.12 -12.23 10.57
C GLN A 80 -0.19 -12.30 11.78
N ALA A 81 0.29 -13.49 12.15
CA ALA A 81 1.22 -13.64 13.28
C ALA A 81 2.54 -12.87 13.08
N ALA A 82 3.03 -12.79 11.84
CA ALA A 82 4.24 -12.06 11.47
C ALA A 82 3.99 -11.28 10.17
N PRO A 83 3.32 -10.11 10.24
CA PRO A 83 2.96 -9.35 9.06
C PRO A 83 4.23 -8.84 8.37
N ARG A 84 4.31 -9.05 7.06
CA ARG A 84 5.42 -8.59 6.23
C ARG A 84 4.95 -7.53 5.27
N LEU A 85 5.55 -6.34 5.34
CA LEU A 85 5.32 -5.28 4.39
C LEU A 85 6.18 -5.48 3.15
N ARG A 86 5.58 -5.23 1.98
CA ARG A 86 6.33 -5.06 0.73
C ARG A 86 7.14 -3.77 0.78
N GLU A 87 8.20 -3.72 -0.01
CA GLU A 87 8.95 -2.48 -0.22
C GLU A 87 8.15 -1.47 -1.04
N ALA A 88 8.32 -0.18 -0.77
CA ALA A 88 7.63 0.89 -1.50
C ALA A 88 7.92 0.85 -3.01
N THR A 89 9.13 0.46 -3.41
CA THR A 89 9.54 0.33 -4.82
C THR A 89 8.83 -0.80 -5.56
N ALA A 90 8.27 -1.78 -4.84
CA ALA A 90 7.51 -2.90 -5.41
C ALA A 90 6.00 -2.60 -5.53
N MET A 91 5.56 -1.42 -5.08
CA MET A 91 4.16 -1.00 -5.06
C MET A 91 3.77 -0.22 -6.32
N ALA A 92 2.50 -0.28 -6.67
CA ALA A 92 1.93 0.64 -7.64
C ALA A 92 2.08 2.10 -7.17
N PRO A 93 2.47 3.06 -8.04
CA PRO A 93 2.55 4.47 -7.67
C PRO A 93 1.25 5.02 -7.07
N SER A 94 0.09 4.56 -7.58
CA SER A 94 -1.25 4.92 -7.06
C SER A 94 -1.54 4.36 -5.66
N ARG A 95 -0.70 3.46 -5.14
CA ARG A 95 -0.85 2.79 -3.83
C ARG A 95 0.22 3.18 -2.83
N LEU A 96 1.15 4.04 -3.20
CA LEU A 96 2.22 4.50 -2.31
C LEU A 96 1.68 5.21 -1.07
N VAL A 97 0.55 5.93 -1.19
CA VAL A 97 -0.09 6.57 -0.03
C VAL A 97 -0.59 5.52 0.96
N ASN A 98 -1.30 4.49 0.49
CA ASN A 98 -1.76 3.39 1.35
C ASN A 98 -0.57 2.67 2.00
N HIS A 99 0.49 2.41 1.24
CA HIS A 99 1.72 1.80 1.75
C HIS A 99 2.35 2.63 2.88
N GLN A 100 2.44 3.95 2.72
CA GLN A 100 2.94 4.86 3.75
C GLN A 100 2.06 4.83 5.00
N VAL A 101 0.73 4.89 4.84
CA VAL A 101 -0.23 4.83 5.96
C VAL A 101 -0.06 3.53 6.75
N VAL A 102 -0.03 2.38 6.07
CA VAL A 102 0.14 1.06 6.68
C VAL A 102 1.51 0.96 7.35
N THR A 103 2.57 1.45 6.72
CA THR A 103 3.93 1.48 7.29
C THR A 103 3.98 2.30 8.57
N SER A 104 3.37 3.49 8.58
CA SER A 104 3.28 4.34 9.77
C SER A 104 2.48 3.66 10.89
N LEU A 105 1.38 3.01 10.54
CA LEU A 105 0.53 2.31 11.50
C LEU A 105 1.29 1.14 12.16
N VAL A 106 1.88 0.23 11.36
CA VAL A 106 2.59 -0.96 11.85
C VAL A 106 3.81 -0.61 12.70
N ARG A 107 4.44 0.55 12.44
CA ARG A 107 5.57 1.03 13.26
C ARG A 107 5.16 1.75 14.54
N SER A 108 3.87 1.97 14.77
CA SER A 108 3.39 2.64 15.98
C SER A 108 3.33 1.67 17.17
N PRO A 109 3.66 2.14 18.39
CA PRO A 109 3.58 1.30 19.58
C PRO A 109 2.15 0.85 19.90
N ASP A 110 1.16 1.70 19.62
CA ASP A 110 -0.25 1.39 19.85
C ASP A 110 -0.70 0.22 18.98
N PHE A 111 -0.31 0.21 17.69
CA PHE A 111 -0.60 -0.90 16.81
C PHE A 111 0.16 -2.17 17.20
N ALA A 112 1.41 -2.07 17.66
CA ALA A 112 2.15 -3.23 18.16
C ALA A 112 1.47 -3.86 19.39
N GLY A 113 0.90 -3.04 20.28
CA GLY A 113 0.10 -3.52 21.41
C GLY A 113 -1.15 -4.26 20.94
N LEU A 114 -1.89 -3.65 20.01
CA LEU A 114 -3.10 -4.20 19.41
C LEU A 114 -2.84 -5.52 18.66
N HIS A 115 -1.74 -5.59 17.90
CA HIS A 115 -1.34 -6.77 17.12
C HIS A 115 -1.11 -8.00 17.99
N ARG A 116 -0.47 -7.84 19.16
CA ARG A 116 -0.26 -8.95 20.11
C ARG A 116 -1.55 -9.61 20.57
N GLU A 117 -2.62 -8.83 20.68
CA GLU A 117 -3.93 -9.31 21.14
C GLU A 117 -4.81 -9.85 19.99
N THR A 118 -4.44 -9.58 18.74
CA THR A 118 -5.32 -9.81 17.57
C THR A 118 -4.75 -10.81 16.57
N ALA A 119 -3.45 -11.11 16.65
CA ALA A 119 -2.79 -12.07 15.78
C ALA A 119 -3.47 -13.46 15.83
N GLY A 120 -3.92 -13.92 14.67
CA GLY A 120 -4.60 -15.21 14.49
C GLY A 120 -6.11 -15.19 14.77
N ASP A 121 -6.65 -14.10 15.34
CA ASP A 121 -8.08 -13.93 15.61
C ASP A 121 -8.68 -12.93 14.61
N ALA A 122 -9.48 -13.45 13.68
CA ALA A 122 -10.06 -12.67 12.62
C ALA A 122 -11.07 -11.62 13.13
N TYR A 123 -11.79 -11.91 14.21
CA TYR A 123 -12.78 -10.99 14.75
C TYR A 123 -12.09 -9.88 15.55
N ALA A 124 -11.12 -10.24 16.39
CA ALA A 124 -10.31 -9.28 17.11
C ALA A 124 -9.53 -8.36 16.14
N ALA A 125 -8.97 -8.90 15.05
CA ALA A 125 -8.32 -8.12 14.01
C ALA A 125 -9.27 -7.11 13.34
N ALA A 126 -10.54 -7.46 13.12
CA ALA A 126 -11.54 -6.53 12.61
C ALA A 126 -11.89 -5.43 13.62
N LEU A 127 -12.04 -5.77 14.90
CA LEU A 127 -12.23 -4.77 15.96
C LEU A 127 -11.03 -3.82 16.06
N ALA A 128 -9.83 -4.34 15.87
CA ALA A 128 -8.60 -3.57 15.78
C ALA A 128 -8.65 -2.52 14.66
N VAL A 129 -9.08 -2.89 13.45
CA VAL A 129 -9.25 -1.96 12.33
C VAL A 129 -10.22 -0.84 12.71
N LEU A 130 -11.35 -1.18 13.34
CA LEU A 130 -12.35 -0.20 13.76
C LEU A 130 -11.83 0.74 14.86
N ALA A 131 -11.11 0.19 15.83
CA ALA A 131 -10.47 0.95 16.91
C ALA A 131 -9.43 1.95 16.36
N GLN A 132 -8.73 1.59 15.28
CA GLN A 132 -7.76 2.44 14.61
C GLN A 132 -8.37 3.42 13.60
N SER A 133 -9.70 3.49 13.47
CA SER A 133 -10.36 4.33 12.47
C SER A 133 -9.99 5.82 12.57
N SER A 134 -9.88 6.38 13.78
CA SER A 134 -9.45 7.78 13.98
C SER A 134 -8.00 8.02 13.57
N VAL A 135 -7.12 7.05 13.83
CA VAL A 135 -5.71 7.09 13.43
C VAL A 135 -5.59 7.03 11.90
N LEU A 136 -6.36 6.15 11.26
CA LEU A 136 -6.43 6.05 9.79
C LEU A 136 -6.91 7.35 9.15
N ARG A 137 -7.99 7.96 9.66
CA ARG A 137 -8.47 9.27 9.19
C ARG A 137 -7.37 10.33 9.28
N GLY A 138 -6.70 10.42 10.44
CA GLY A 138 -5.63 11.39 10.64
C GLY A 138 -4.42 11.18 9.72
N LEU A 139 -4.02 9.94 9.48
CA LEU A 139 -2.92 9.61 8.56
C LEU A 139 -3.27 9.95 7.11
N LEU A 140 -4.50 9.66 6.69
CA LEU A 140 -4.99 9.94 5.35
C LEU A 140 -5.13 11.45 5.08
N GLU A 141 -5.65 12.21 6.06
CA GLU A 141 -5.75 13.67 5.95
C GLU A 141 -4.37 14.32 5.85
N ARG A 142 -3.42 13.95 6.72
CA ARG A 142 -2.04 14.46 6.64
C ARG A 142 -1.37 14.16 5.29
N SER A 143 -1.66 12.99 4.73
CA SER A 143 -1.13 12.58 3.42
C SER A 143 -1.73 13.41 2.28
N ARG A 144 -2.99 13.82 2.40
CA ARG A 144 -3.63 14.76 1.48
C ARG A 144 -3.03 16.15 1.60
N ASP A 145 -2.92 16.69 2.80
CA ASP A 145 -2.33 18.02 3.06
C ASP A 145 -0.89 18.12 2.55
N ALA A 146 -0.10 17.04 2.69
CA ALA A 146 1.26 16.98 2.16
C ALA A 146 1.28 17.04 0.62
N ARG A 147 0.36 16.33 -0.04
CA ARG A 147 0.22 16.32 -1.50
C ARG A 147 -0.22 17.67 -2.04
N ASP A 148 -1.21 18.29 -1.41
CA ASP A 148 -1.75 19.57 -1.84
C ASP A 148 -0.71 20.68 -1.71
N ARG A 149 0.05 20.69 -0.60
CA ARG A 149 1.18 21.62 -0.43
C ARG A 149 2.29 21.41 -1.46
N ALA A 150 2.63 20.16 -1.77
CA ALA A 150 3.62 19.87 -2.81
C ALA A 150 3.15 20.33 -4.20
N GLY A 151 1.86 20.15 -4.53
CA GLY A 151 1.27 20.64 -5.77
C GLY A 151 1.29 22.16 -5.88
N GLN A 152 0.95 22.87 -4.79
CA GLN A 152 1.01 24.34 -4.75
C GLN A 152 2.43 24.87 -4.93
N ALA A 153 3.42 24.23 -4.29
CA ALA A 153 4.82 24.61 -4.42
C ALA A 153 5.34 24.42 -5.86
N GLU A 154 4.95 23.32 -6.52
CA GLU A 154 5.33 23.06 -7.90
C GLU A 154 4.68 24.06 -8.87
N ALA A 155 3.40 24.38 -8.69
CA ALA A 155 2.73 25.41 -9.48
C ALA A 155 3.37 26.79 -9.30
N ALA A 156 3.72 27.18 -8.07
CA ALA A 156 4.42 28.43 -7.79
C ALA A 156 5.79 28.48 -8.47
N ARG A 157 6.53 27.37 -8.48
CA ARG A 157 7.82 27.26 -9.17
C ARG A 157 7.68 27.44 -10.68
N GLN A 158 6.68 26.78 -11.29
CA GLN A 158 6.42 26.90 -12.73
C GLN A 158 6.03 28.33 -13.13
N ASN A 159 5.20 28.99 -12.33
CA ASN A 159 4.82 30.39 -12.56
C ASN A 159 6.02 31.34 -12.46
N ALA A 160 6.92 31.12 -11.50
CA ALA A 160 8.14 31.91 -11.38
C ALA A 160 9.07 31.75 -12.59
N VAL A 161 9.21 30.52 -13.12
CA VAL A 161 10.01 30.25 -14.33
C VAL A 161 9.38 30.91 -15.56
N ALA A 162 8.05 30.81 -15.71
CA ALA A 162 7.32 31.45 -16.81
C ALA A 162 7.46 32.98 -16.76
N ALA A 163 7.30 33.58 -15.58
CA ALA A 163 7.48 35.02 -15.38
C ALA A 163 8.90 35.49 -15.70
N ALA A 164 9.93 34.75 -15.24
CA ALA A 164 11.32 35.06 -15.55
C ALA A 164 11.63 34.95 -17.05
N THR A 165 11.01 34.00 -17.75
CA THR A 165 11.15 33.84 -19.20
C THR A 165 10.50 35.01 -19.95
N ALA A 166 9.28 35.39 -19.56
CA ALA A 166 8.57 36.53 -20.16
C ALA A 166 9.31 37.86 -19.97
N VAL A 167 9.90 38.09 -18.79
CA VAL A 167 10.74 39.28 -18.55
C VAL A 167 11.99 39.25 -19.43
N SER A 168 12.63 38.09 -19.59
CA SER A 168 13.82 37.94 -20.43
C SER A 168 13.52 38.18 -21.92
N GLU A 169 12.32 37.84 -22.38
CA GLU A 169 11.85 38.11 -23.75
C GLU A 169 11.48 39.58 -23.95
N ALA A 170 10.90 40.25 -22.95
CA ALA A 170 10.50 41.65 -23.05
C ALA A 170 11.68 42.65 -23.01
N VAL A 171 12.84 42.24 -22.50
CA VAL A 171 14.05 43.07 -22.39
C VAL A 171 15.03 42.83 -23.57
N ARG A 172 14.67 41.96 -24.53
CA ARG A 172 15.41 41.72 -25.78
C ARG A 172 14.87 42.59 -26.91
#